data_AF-F4REX2-F1
#
_entry.id   AF-F4REX2-F1
#
_cell.length_a   1.000
_cell.length_b   1.000
_cell.length_c   1.000
_cell.angle_alpha   90.00
_cell.angle_beta   90.00
_cell.angle_gamma   90.00
#
_symmetry.space_group_name_H-M   'P 1'
#
loop_
_entity.id
_entity.type
_entity.pdbx_description
1 polymer ?
#
loop_
_entity_poly.entity_id
_entity_poly.type
_entity_poly.pdbx_seq_one_letter_code
_entity_poly.pdbx_strand_id
1 'polypeptide(L)'
;WCRKWEVPRKVLHSSIGFVTLQRYMADGNPSVIAVYLSKALIVIWIADVLRFNSKRFSSLYETLLGFLMRPSEKNDWNGVIFYLLGVIISLSTLPLDISVLSILILSWVDTSASIVGRLYGHLTSSLPSPPFARRKSLAGFLGAFLTGTITSSLFWSSWASKGPARLTGQLPTPKSNMSLLGLSIGCGLVGAVAEAVEVFGLDDNLIVPVLS
;
A
#
# COMPACT_ATOMS: atom_id res chain seq x y z
N TRP A 1 24.71 -0.45 2.04
CA TRP A 1 23.88 -0.12 0.86
C TRP A 1 22.38 -0.26 1.12
N CYS A 2 21.87 -1.36 1.72
CA CYS A 2 20.42 -1.56 1.98
C CYS A 2 19.74 -0.50 2.87
N ARG A 3 20.44 0.13 3.82
CA ARG A 3 19.86 1.17 4.70
C ARG A 3 19.80 2.57 4.07
N LYS A 4 20.62 2.89 3.05
CA LYS A 4 20.74 4.26 2.52
C LYS A 4 19.57 4.67 1.63
N TRP A 5 18.94 3.69 0.97
CA TRP A 5 17.97 3.92 -0.11
C TRP A 5 16.54 3.47 0.22
N GLU A 6 16.30 3.11 1.48
CA GLU A 6 14.96 2.76 1.96
C GLU A 6 14.03 3.98 2.06
N VAL A 7 14.59 5.15 2.41
CA VAL A 7 13.82 6.39 2.59
C VAL A 7 13.23 6.87 1.27
N PRO A 8 13.98 7.04 0.16
CA PRO A 8 13.39 7.49 -1.11
C PRO A 8 12.29 6.57 -1.63
N ARG A 9 12.49 5.24 -1.55
CA ARG A 9 11.46 4.27 -1.92
C ARG A 9 10.17 4.45 -1.12
N LYS A 10 10.28 4.65 0.20
CA LYS A 10 9.11 4.86 1.07
C LYS A 10 8.45 6.21 0.88
N VAL A 11 9.23 7.24 0.58
CA VAL A 11 8.68 8.55 0.19
C VAL A 11 7.87 8.41 -1.10
N LEU A 12 8.40 7.69 -2.10
CA LEU A 12 7.67 7.39 -3.33
C LEU A 12 6.40 6.56 -3.05
N HIS A 13 6.48 5.51 -2.22
CA HIS A 13 5.32 4.68 -1.87
C HIS A 13 4.25 5.47 -1.12
N SER A 14 4.66 6.31 -0.16
CA SER A 14 3.79 7.17 0.65
C SER A 14 3.13 8.28 -0.17
N SER A 15 3.85 8.83 -1.16
CA SER A 15 3.36 9.93 -2.01
C SER A 15 2.19 9.51 -2.89
N ILE A 16 2.13 8.25 -3.32
CA ILE A 16 1.02 7.72 -4.13
C ILE A 16 -0.32 7.83 -3.37
N GLY A 17 -0.32 7.63 -2.05
CA GLY A 17 -1.49 7.85 -1.21
C GLY A 17 -1.99 9.29 -1.28
N PHE A 18 -1.09 10.27 -1.13
CA PHE A 18 -1.43 11.70 -1.22
C PHE A 18 -1.95 12.09 -2.60
N VAL A 19 -1.29 11.64 -3.67
CA VAL A 19 -1.72 11.93 -5.06
C VAL A 19 -3.10 11.33 -5.35
N THR A 20 -3.33 10.09 -4.92
CA THR A 20 -4.62 9.41 -5.07
C THR A 20 -5.73 10.15 -4.34
N LEU A 21 -5.48 10.54 -3.09
CA LEU A 21 -6.43 11.30 -2.28
C LEU A 21 -6.75 12.66 -2.87
N GLN A 22 -5.74 13.39 -3.37
CA GLN A 22 -5.94 14.68 -4.04
C GLN A 22 -6.83 14.53 -5.29
N ARG A 23 -6.58 13.50 -6.12
CA ARG A 23 -7.37 13.24 -7.32
C ARG A 23 -8.80 12.80 -7.00
N TYR A 24 -8.96 12.00 -5.95
CA TYR A 24 -10.27 11.62 -5.43
C TYR A 24 -11.11 12.84 -5.03
N MET A 25 -10.52 13.80 -4.30
CA MET A 25 -11.22 15.02 -3.89
C MET A 25 -11.43 16.05 -5.01
N ALA A 26 -10.64 16.01 -6.08
CA ALA A 26 -10.75 16.97 -7.18
C ALA A 26 -11.77 16.56 -8.24
N ASP A 27 -11.60 15.36 -8.83
CA ASP A 27 -12.31 14.97 -10.05
C ASP A 27 -13.14 13.68 -9.87
N GLY A 28 -12.87 12.90 -8.82
CA GLY A 28 -13.64 11.71 -8.45
C GLY A 28 -13.74 10.60 -9.51
N ASN A 29 -13.01 10.68 -10.63
CA ASN A 29 -13.14 9.73 -11.74
C ASN A 29 -12.10 8.60 -11.62
N PRO A 30 -12.47 7.39 -11.15
CA PRO A 30 -11.56 6.26 -10.97
C PRO A 30 -10.90 5.84 -12.28
N SER A 31 -11.64 5.94 -13.39
CA SER A 31 -11.24 5.44 -14.70
C SER A 31 -9.96 6.10 -15.19
N VAL A 32 -9.82 7.41 -14.94
CA VAL A 32 -8.63 8.16 -15.35
C VAL A 32 -7.40 7.70 -14.57
N ILE A 33 -7.52 7.54 -13.25
CA ILE A 33 -6.44 7.06 -12.38
C ILE A 33 -6.04 5.64 -12.79
N ALA A 34 -7.01 4.73 -12.95
CA ALA A 34 -6.78 3.35 -13.34
C ALA A 34 -6.07 3.24 -14.70
N VAL A 35 -6.44 4.08 -15.68
CA VAL A 35 -5.78 4.12 -17.00
C VAL A 35 -4.32 4.58 -16.89
N TYR A 36 -4.03 5.64 -16.12
CA TYR A 36 -2.65 6.09 -15.95
C TYR A 36 -1.79 5.06 -15.21
N LEU A 37 -2.32 4.43 -14.17
CA LEU A 37 -1.63 3.36 -13.44
C LEU A 37 -1.42 2.12 -14.31
N SER A 38 -2.38 1.78 -15.17
CA SER A 38 -2.24 0.68 -16.14
C SER A 38 -1.15 0.97 -17.18
N LYS A 39 -1.07 2.21 -17.67
CA LYS A 39 0.03 2.63 -18.56
C LYS A 39 1.39 2.54 -17.85
N ALA A 40 1.46 3.00 -16.59
CA ALA A 40 2.69 2.89 -15.80
C ALA A 40 3.10 1.43 -15.56
N LEU A 41 2.14 0.54 -15.28
CA LEU A 41 2.37 -0.90 -15.12
C LEU A 41 3.00 -1.51 -16.38
N ILE A 42 2.44 -1.22 -17.56
CA ILE A 42 2.97 -1.73 -18.83
C ILE A 42 4.42 -1.27 -19.03
N VAL A 43 4.70 0.02 -18.78
CA VAL A 43 6.06 0.57 -18.93
C VAL A 43 7.05 -0.12 -17.99
N ILE A 44 6.69 -0.28 -16.71
CA ILE A 44 7.56 -0.90 -15.70
C ILE A 44 7.75 -2.39 -16.00
N TRP A 45 6.70 -3.09 -16.41
CA TRP A 45 6.77 -4.49 -16.80
C TRP A 45 7.72 -4.71 -17.98
N ILE A 46 7.61 -3.89 -19.04
CA ILE A 46 8.54 -3.94 -20.18
C ILE A 46 9.97 -3.65 -19.72
N ALA A 47 10.18 -2.66 -18.85
CA ALA A 47 11.50 -2.34 -18.32
C ALA A 47 12.12 -3.52 -17.56
N ASP A 48 11.33 -4.25 -16.76
CA ASP A 48 11.80 -5.46 -16.08
C ASP A 48 12.13 -6.60 -17.04
N VAL A 49 11.31 -6.81 -18.07
CA VAL A 49 11.61 -7.78 -19.13
C VAL A 49 12.94 -7.42 -19.81
N LEU A 50 13.16 -6.16 -20.16
CA LEU A 50 14.43 -5.70 -20.74
C LEU A 50 15.61 -5.87 -19.78
N ARG A 51 15.39 -5.64 -18.48
CA ARG A 51 16.39 -5.82 -17.42
C ARG A 51 16.84 -7.27 -17.30
N PHE A 52 15.93 -8.24 -17.37
CA PHE A 52 16.29 -9.66 -17.33
C PHE A 52 17.00 -10.14 -18.59
N ASN A 53 16.71 -9.54 -19.75
CA ASN A 53 17.25 -9.99 -21.04
C ASN A 53 18.56 -9.30 -21.44
N SER A 54 18.94 -8.17 -20.83
CA SER A 54 20.11 -7.40 -21.23
C SER A 54 20.93 -6.90 -20.05
N LYS A 55 22.17 -7.39 -19.93
CA LYS A 55 23.14 -6.91 -18.91
C LYS A 55 23.41 -5.41 -19.01
N ARG A 56 23.48 -4.88 -20.24
CA ARG A 56 23.68 -3.44 -20.48
C ARG A 56 22.51 -2.61 -19.95
N PHE A 57 21.28 -3.07 -20.22
CA PHE A 57 20.09 -2.40 -19.72
C PHE A 57 19.98 -2.52 -18.20
N SER A 58 20.27 -3.69 -17.62
CA SER A 58 20.28 -3.86 -16.16
C SER A 58 21.26 -2.91 -15.48
N SER A 59 22.49 -2.79 -15.98
CA SER A 59 23.46 -1.85 -15.40
C SER A 59 23.02 -0.39 -15.51
N LEU A 60 22.41 0.01 -16.63
CA LEU A 60 21.86 1.36 -16.79
C LEU A 60 20.69 1.60 -15.82
N TYR A 61 19.75 0.65 -15.77
CA TYR A 61 18.58 0.70 -14.90
C TYR A 61 18.99 0.78 -13.42
N GLU A 62 19.93 -0.05 -12.99
CA GLU A 62 20.45 -0.04 -11.62
C GLU A 62 21.20 1.27 -11.30
N THR A 63 21.87 1.87 -12.27
CA THR A 63 22.56 3.16 -12.08
C THR A 63 21.56 4.31 -11.92
N LEU A 64 20.51 4.33 -12.74
CA LEU A 64 19.51 5.40 -12.75
C LEU A 64 18.46 5.25 -11.64
N LEU A 65 17.96 4.03 -11.41
CA LEU A 65 16.81 3.72 -10.57
C LEU A 65 17.14 2.82 -9.38
N GLY A 66 18.39 2.37 -9.22
CA GLY A 66 18.79 1.49 -8.11
C GLY A 66 18.62 2.10 -6.72
N PHE A 67 18.49 3.43 -6.62
CA PHE A 67 18.15 4.12 -5.38
C PHE A 67 16.67 3.93 -4.95
N LEU A 68 15.81 3.43 -5.84
CA LEU A 68 14.41 3.07 -5.54
C LEU A 68 14.23 1.56 -5.36
N MET A 69 15.18 0.74 -5.79
CA MET A 69 15.08 -0.73 -5.77
C MET A 69 15.47 -1.37 -4.44
N ARG A 70 14.88 -2.53 -4.14
CA ARG A 70 15.35 -3.46 -3.11
C ARG A 70 16.50 -4.31 -3.65
N PRO A 71 17.42 -4.81 -2.80
CA PRO A 71 18.50 -5.69 -3.25
C PRO A 71 18.03 -6.98 -3.92
N SER A 72 16.92 -7.56 -3.45
CA SER A 72 16.32 -8.77 -4.03
C SER A 72 15.78 -8.53 -5.45
N GLU A 73 15.22 -7.34 -5.70
CA GLU A 73 14.68 -6.93 -7.01
C GLU A 73 15.76 -6.83 -8.11
N LYS A 74 17.06 -6.96 -7.79
CA LYS A 74 18.10 -7.05 -8.82
C LYS A 74 17.96 -8.31 -9.68
N ASN A 75 17.51 -9.41 -9.08
CA ASN A 75 17.33 -10.69 -9.77
C ASN A 75 15.87 -11.13 -9.82
N ASP A 76 14.99 -10.51 -9.05
CA ASP A 76 13.55 -10.76 -9.05
C ASP A 76 12.77 -9.61 -9.69
N TRP A 77 11.47 -9.80 -9.89
CA TRP A 77 10.55 -8.76 -10.38
C TRP A 77 10.50 -7.56 -9.43
N ASN A 78 10.32 -6.37 -9.99
CA ASN A 78 10.20 -5.13 -9.25
C ASN A 78 8.88 -5.13 -8.47
N GLY A 79 8.95 -4.86 -7.16
CA GLY A 79 7.77 -4.86 -6.32
C GLY A 79 6.71 -3.84 -6.75
N VAL A 80 7.07 -2.77 -7.46
CA VAL A 80 6.09 -1.78 -7.94
C VAL A 80 5.07 -2.40 -8.91
N ILE A 81 5.44 -3.45 -9.65
CA ILE A 81 4.55 -4.13 -10.60
C ILE A 81 3.33 -4.66 -9.88
N PHE A 82 3.54 -5.41 -8.82
CA PHE A 82 2.41 -6.03 -8.16
C PHE A 82 1.65 -5.05 -7.25
N TYR A 83 2.31 -4.02 -6.71
CA TYR A 83 1.62 -2.89 -6.09
C TYR A 83 0.62 -2.28 -7.06
N LEU A 84 1.07 -1.97 -8.29
CA LEU A 84 0.20 -1.42 -9.34
C LEU A 84 -0.92 -2.39 -9.71
N LEU A 85 -0.66 -3.70 -9.78
CA LEU A 85 -1.70 -4.70 -10.00
C LEU A 85 -2.76 -4.67 -8.89
N GLY A 86 -2.35 -4.66 -7.62
CA GLY A 86 -3.27 -4.54 -6.49
C GLY A 86 -4.12 -3.28 -6.53
N VAL A 87 -3.50 -2.14 -6.85
CA VAL A 87 -4.22 -0.86 -6.99
C VAL A 87 -5.21 -0.88 -8.18
N ILE A 88 -4.79 -1.38 -9.34
CA ILE A 88 -5.65 -1.47 -10.53
C ILE A 88 -6.84 -2.39 -10.27
N ILE A 89 -6.61 -3.55 -9.65
CA ILE A 89 -7.66 -4.50 -9.32
C ILE A 89 -8.62 -3.87 -8.32
N SER A 90 -8.11 -3.24 -7.26
CA SER A 90 -8.92 -2.50 -6.28
C SER A 90 -9.79 -1.41 -6.93
N LEU A 91 -9.25 -0.62 -7.87
CA LEU A 91 -10.00 0.40 -8.60
C LEU A 91 -11.01 -0.17 -9.61
N SER A 92 -10.82 -1.42 -10.05
CA SER A 92 -11.68 -2.08 -11.04
C SER A 92 -12.80 -2.89 -10.40
N THR A 93 -12.59 -3.42 -9.20
CA THR A 93 -13.54 -4.33 -8.53
C THR A 93 -14.27 -3.70 -7.35
N LEU A 94 -13.67 -2.72 -6.68
CA LEU A 94 -14.25 -2.09 -5.49
C LEU A 94 -14.88 -0.73 -5.81
N PRO A 95 -15.87 -0.29 -5.00
CA PRO A 95 -16.32 1.10 -5.03
C PRO A 95 -15.15 2.06 -4.79
N LEU A 96 -15.12 3.17 -5.53
CA LEU A 96 -14.01 4.13 -5.54
C LEU A 96 -13.53 4.51 -4.13
N ASP A 97 -14.44 4.78 -3.20
CA ASP A 97 -14.07 5.22 -1.85
C ASP A 97 -13.30 4.14 -1.09
N ILE A 98 -13.75 2.89 -1.26
CA ILE A 98 -13.08 1.72 -0.68
C ILE A 98 -11.73 1.53 -1.36
N SER A 99 -11.64 1.67 -2.69
CA SER A 99 -10.38 1.56 -3.41
C SER A 99 -9.37 2.62 -2.95
N VAL A 100 -9.79 3.87 -2.81
CA VAL A 100 -8.93 4.97 -2.35
C VAL A 100 -8.49 4.74 -0.91
N LEU A 101 -9.40 4.31 -0.02
CA LEU A 101 -9.03 3.96 1.35
C LEU A 101 -8.05 2.78 1.39
N SER A 102 -8.24 1.75 0.58
CA SER A 102 -7.30 0.62 0.44
C SER A 102 -5.92 1.08 -0.02
N ILE A 103 -5.84 1.99 -1.00
CA ILE A 103 -4.58 2.57 -1.47
C ILE A 103 -3.89 3.38 -0.35
N LEU A 104 -4.65 4.19 0.39
CA LEU A 104 -4.13 4.95 1.53
C LEU A 104 -3.60 4.05 2.64
N ILE A 105 -4.35 3.00 2.98
CA ILE A 105 -3.93 1.99 3.96
C ILE A 105 -2.64 1.34 3.47
N LEU A 106 -2.60 0.79 2.25
CA LEU A 106 -1.41 0.14 1.70
C LEU A 106 -0.17 1.06 1.68
N SER A 107 -0.38 2.35 1.42
CA SER A 107 0.69 3.36 1.32
C SER A 107 1.23 3.80 2.68
N TRP A 108 0.35 4.18 3.60
CA TRP A 108 0.74 4.80 4.87
C TRP A 108 0.96 3.79 5.98
N VAL A 109 0.24 2.66 5.97
CA VAL A 109 0.40 1.59 6.98
C VAL A 109 1.76 0.90 6.82
N ASP A 110 2.21 0.54 5.60
CA ASP A 110 3.56 -0.02 5.36
C ASP A 110 4.66 0.93 5.88
N THR A 111 4.54 2.21 5.51
CA THR A 111 5.52 3.23 5.89
C THR A 111 5.61 3.35 7.42
N SER A 112 4.45 3.43 8.09
CA SER A 112 4.37 3.54 9.55
C SER A 112 4.84 2.29 10.27
N ALA A 113 4.35 1.11 9.87
CA ALA A 113 4.75 -0.18 10.43
C ALA A 113 6.26 -0.35 10.40
N SER A 114 6.87 0.07 9.30
CA SER A 114 8.29 -0.08 9.11
C SER A 114 9.13 1.00 9.82
N ILE A 115 8.64 2.23 9.97
CA ILE A 115 9.29 3.27 10.80
C ILE A 115 9.22 2.86 12.28
N VAL A 116 8.02 2.61 12.79
CA VAL A 116 7.78 2.24 14.19
C VAL A 116 8.47 0.91 14.53
N GLY A 117 8.39 -0.07 13.63
CA GLY A 117 9.06 -1.36 13.80
C GLY A 117 10.59 -1.25 13.86
N ARG A 118 11.22 -0.31 13.11
CA ARG A 118 12.67 -0.07 13.21
C ARG A 118 13.06 0.72 14.45
N LEU A 119 12.27 1.72 14.83
CA LEU A 119 12.57 2.56 15.99
C LEU A 119 12.37 1.81 17.31
N TYR A 120 11.26 1.09 17.45
CA TYR A 120 10.83 0.50 18.72
C TYR A 120 10.74 -1.01 18.70
N GLY A 121 10.95 -1.68 17.56
CA GLY A 121 10.84 -3.14 17.47
C GLY A 121 11.79 -3.90 18.39
N HIS A 122 12.95 -3.33 18.69
CA HIS A 122 13.93 -3.90 19.63
C HIS A 122 13.44 -3.89 21.09
N LEU A 123 12.43 -3.08 21.42
CA LEU A 123 11.80 -3.00 22.74
C LEU A 123 10.58 -3.91 22.88
N THR A 124 10.16 -4.57 21.79
CA THR A 124 8.92 -5.37 21.75
C THR A 124 9.18 -6.78 21.24
N SER A 125 8.29 -7.72 21.55
CA SER A 125 8.36 -9.07 21.01
C SER A 125 8.16 -9.09 19.49
N SER A 126 8.76 -10.10 18.86
CA SER A 126 8.43 -10.47 17.47
C SER A 126 7.03 -11.08 17.43
N LEU A 127 6.33 -10.92 16.30
CA LEU A 127 5.02 -11.54 16.12
C LEU A 127 5.12 -13.07 16.02
N PRO A 128 4.10 -13.82 16.46
CA PRO A 128 4.10 -15.28 16.36
C PRO A 128 4.13 -15.70 14.90
N SER A 129 5.08 -16.57 14.54
CA SER A 129 5.31 -17.03 13.18
C SER A 129 5.24 -18.55 13.15
N PRO A 130 4.46 -19.18 12.23
CA PRO A 130 3.50 -18.61 11.27
C PRO A 130 2.17 -18.15 11.92
N PRO A 131 1.33 -17.30 11.26
CA PRO A 131 1.37 -16.84 9.86
C PRO A 131 2.07 -15.49 9.63
N PHE A 132 2.57 -14.83 10.68
CA PHE A 132 3.22 -13.54 10.55
C PHE A 132 4.71 -13.66 10.22
N ALA A 133 5.28 -12.64 9.57
CA ALA A 133 6.69 -12.65 9.21
C ALA A 133 7.60 -12.62 10.45
N ARG A 134 8.64 -13.47 10.49
CA ARG A 134 9.60 -13.53 11.62
C ARG A 134 10.28 -12.19 11.93
N ARG A 135 10.42 -11.34 10.92
CA ARG A 135 11.04 -10.01 11.03
C ARG A 135 10.09 -8.92 11.53
N LYS A 136 8.80 -9.20 11.68
CA LYS A 136 7.78 -8.22 12.08
C LYS A 136 7.67 -8.20 13.61
N SER A 137 7.58 -7.00 14.17
CA SER A 137 7.52 -6.76 15.61
C SER A 137 6.14 -6.28 16.03
N LEU A 138 5.80 -6.46 17.30
CA LEU A 138 4.57 -5.92 17.88
C LEU A 138 4.54 -4.39 17.78
N ALA A 139 5.68 -3.70 17.94
CA ALA A 139 5.77 -2.25 17.70
C ALA A 139 5.33 -1.87 16.28
N GLY A 140 5.83 -2.58 15.26
CA GLY A 140 5.44 -2.33 13.87
C GLY A 140 3.95 -2.58 13.64
N PHE A 141 3.41 -3.66 14.22
CA PHE A 141 1.98 -3.97 14.15
C PHE A 141 1.11 -2.89 14.79
N LEU A 142 1.48 -2.39 15.97
CA LEU A 142 0.75 -1.31 16.64
C LEU A 142 0.83 0.01 15.86
N GLY A 143 2.01 0.33 15.29
CA GLY A 143 2.17 1.47 14.40
C GLY A 143 1.27 1.37 13.17
N ALA A 144 1.21 0.18 12.56
CA ALA A 144 0.33 -0.14 11.44
C ALA A 144 -1.15 0.06 11.81
N PHE A 145 -1.56 -0.52 12.94
CA PHE A 145 -2.93 -0.49 13.44
C PHE A 145 -3.41 0.94 13.73
N LEU A 146 -2.61 1.72 14.46
CA LEU A 146 -2.94 3.11 14.79
C LEU A 146 -3.03 3.96 13.53
N THR A 147 -2.08 3.80 12.61
CA THR A 147 -2.07 4.56 11.35
C THR A 147 -3.30 4.23 10.53
N GLY A 148 -3.61 2.95 10.30
CA GLY A 148 -4.80 2.54 9.55
C GLY A 148 -6.10 3.02 10.20
N THR A 149 -6.19 2.99 11.54
CA THR A 149 -7.35 3.49 12.28
C THR A 149 -7.53 5.00 12.10
N ILE A 150 -6.45 5.78 12.22
CA ILE A 150 -6.46 7.24 12.03
C ILE A 150 -6.79 7.58 10.59
N THR A 151 -6.14 6.93 9.62
CA THR A 151 -6.37 7.14 8.18
C THR A 151 -7.82 6.85 7.80
N SER A 152 -8.38 5.73 8.25
CA SER A 152 -9.79 5.40 8.02
C SER A 152 -10.72 6.43 8.65
N SER A 153 -10.43 6.85 9.89
CA SER A 153 -11.26 7.84 10.59
C SER A 153 -11.25 9.19 9.88
N LEU A 154 -10.07 9.66 9.44
CA LEU A 154 -9.93 10.91 8.68
C LEU A 154 -10.59 10.81 7.31
N PHE A 155 -10.44 9.67 6.63
CA PHE A 155 -11.06 9.43 5.34
C PHE A 155 -12.57 9.55 5.44
N TRP A 156 -13.22 8.74 6.27
CA TRP A 156 -14.67 8.71 6.38
C TRP A 156 -15.28 9.97 7.02
N SER A 157 -14.57 10.65 7.92
CA SER A 157 -15.08 11.87 8.57
C SER A 157 -14.92 13.13 7.72
N SER A 158 -13.84 13.23 6.93
CA SER A 158 -13.40 14.52 6.37
C SER A 158 -13.11 14.51 4.87
N TRP A 159 -12.51 13.44 4.34
CA TRP A 159 -12.10 13.41 2.94
C TRP A 159 -13.15 12.82 2.02
N ALA A 160 -13.83 11.77 2.49
CA ALA A 160 -14.83 11.08 1.71
C ALA A 160 -15.97 12.04 1.29
N SER A 161 -16.40 12.93 2.19
CA SER A 161 -17.42 13.96 1.92
C SER A 161 -17.03 14.99 0.85
N LYS A 162 -15.74 15.12 0.52
CA LYS A 162 -15.23 16.01 -0.54
C LYS A 162 -15.13 15.31 -1.90
N GLY A 163 -15.22 13.98 -1.93
CA GLY A 163 -15.21 13.21 -3.16
C GLY A 163 -16.61 12.94 -3.70
N PRO A 164 -16.73 12.09 -4.73
CA PRO A 164 -18.01 11.74 -5.34
C PRO A 164 -18.93 10.96 -4.37
N ALA A 165 -18.38 10.32 -3.34
CA ALA A 165 -19.18 9.89 -2.19
C ALA A 165 -19.62 11.11 -1.37
N ARG A 166 -20.72 11.73 -1.80
CA ARG A 166 -21.48 12.65 -0.96
C ARG A 166 -22.04 11.90 0.25
N LEU A 167 -21.19 11.62 1.25
CA LEU A 167 -21.60 11.11 2.55
C LEU A 167 -22.42 12.21 3.23
N THR A 168 -23.73 12.14 3.10
CA THR A 168 -24.71 12.89 3.88
C THR A 168 -24.77 12.34 5.31
N GLY A 169 -23.63 12.25 6.00
CA GLY A 169 -23.55 11.81 7.39
C GLY A 169 -23.92 10.36 7.67
N GLN A 170 -24.15 9.52 6.66
CA GLN A 170 -24.40 8.09 6.79
C GLN A 170 -23.47 7.31 5.88
N LEU A 171 -22.88 6.22 6.40
CA LEU A 171 -22.12 5.26 5.60
C LEU A 171 -22.99 4.77 4.42
N PRO A 172 -22.40 4.32 3.30
CA PRO A 172 -23.10 4.00 2.03
C PRO A 172 -24.26 3.00 2.12
N THR A 173 -24.47 2.40 3.30
CA THR A 173 -25.63 1.57 3.61
C THR A 173 -26.45 2.22 4.74
N PRO A 174 -27.67 2.71 4.49
CA PRO A 174 -28.58 3.24 5.52
C PRO A 174 -29.07 2.18 6.54
N LYS A 175 -28.47 0.99 6.56
CA LYS A 175 -28.74 -0.15 7.46
C LYS A 175 -27.51 -0.62 8.25
N SER A 176 -26.35 0.04 8.14
CA SER A 176 -25.16 -0.39 8.89
C SER A 176 -25.28 0.04 10.36
N ASN A 177 -25.33 -0.95 11.26
CA ASN A 177 -25.28 -0.72 12.71
C ASN A 177 -23.86 -0.46 13.24
N MET A 178 -22.84 -0.46 12.36
CA MET A 178 -21.46 -0.30 12.77
C MET A 178 -21.11 1.18 12.94
N SER A 179 -20.61 1.55 14.11
CA SER A 179 -20.16 2.92 14.36
C SER A 179 -18.92 3.23 13.51
N LEU A 180 -18.72 4.52 13.19
CA LEU A 180 -17.52 4.98 12.49
C LEU A 180 -16.23 4.54 13.21
N LEU A 181 -16.23 4.59 14.53
CA LEU A 181 -15.13 4.12 15.35
C LEU A 181 -14.88 2.61 15.15
N GLY A 182 -15.93 1.80 15.18
CA GLY A 182 -15.84 0.36 14.94
C GLY A 182 -15.29 0.06 13.54
N LEU A 183 -15.79 0.75 12.52
CA LEU A 183 -15.31 0.61 11.14
C LEU A 183 -13.82 0.94 11.04
N SER A 184 -13.40 2.09 11.60
CA SER A 184 -12.00 2.53 11.56
C SER A 184 -11.06 1.60 12.31
N ILE A 185 -11.45 1.11 13.48
CA ILE A 185 -10.69 0.10 14.22
C ILE A 185 -10.57 -1.18 13.39
N GLY A 186 -11.66 -1.61 12.75
CA GLY A 186 -11.66 -2.76 11.84
C GLY A 186 -10.69 -2.58 10.68
N CYS A 187 -10.75 -1.44 9.99
CA CYS A 187 -9.81 -1.10 8.90
C CYS A 187 -8.36 -1.05 9.38
N GLY A 188 -8.10 -0.47 10.56
CA GLY A 188 -6.78 -0.47 11.17
C GLY A 188 -6.25 -1.86 11.47
N LEU A 189 -7.11 -2.74 12.00
CA LEU A 189 -6.74 -4.13 12.29
C LEU A 189 -6.47 -4.92 11.01
N VAL A 190 -7.35 -4.81 10.01
CA VAL A 190 -7.15 -5.47 8.71
C VAL A 190 -5.85 -4.99 8.05
N GLY A 191 -5.59 -3.67 8.07
CA GLY A 191 -4.34 -3.12 7.54
C GLY A 191 -3.10 -3.62 8.28
N ALA A 192 -3.14 -3.69 9.62
CA ALA A 192 -2.04 -4.20 10.43
C ALA A 192 -1.79 -5.69 10.21
N VAL A 193 -2.86 -6.48 10.09
CA VAL A 193 -2.78 -7.91 9.78
C VAL A 193 -2.22 -8.11 8.38
N ALA A 194 -2.75 -7.42 7.36
CA ALA A 194 -2.27 -7.51 5.99
C ALA A 194 -0.77 -7.17 5.88
N GLU A 195 -0.31 -6.15 6.59
CA GLU A 195 1.11 -5.79 6.66
C GLU A 195 1.96 -6.82 7.44
N ALA A 196 1.39 -7.51 8.41
CA ALA A 196 2.12 -8.47 9.25
C ALA A 196 2.17 -9.89 8.68
N VAL A 197 1.17 -10.29 7.91
CA VAL A 197 1.04 -11.63 7.35
C VAL A 197 2.13 -11.85 6.30
N GLU A 198 2.84 -12.96 6.41
CA GLU A 198 3.79 -13.44 5.39
C GLU A 198 3.15 -14.65 4.71
N VAL A 199 2.47 -14.42 3.58
CA VAL A 199 1.86 -15.52 2.82
C VAL A 199 2.95 -16.23 2.02
N PHE A 200 3.36 -17.40 2.51
CA PHE A 200 4.19 -18.39 1.80
C PHE A 200 5.56 -17.90 1.28
N GLY A 201 6.18 -16.90 1.90
CA GLY A 201 7.48 -16.38 1.45
C GLY A 201 7.46 -15.77 0.04
N LEU A 202 6.26 -15.42 -0.46
CA LEU A 202 6.04 -14.72 -1.73
C LEU A 202 5.82 -13.23 -1.45
N ASP A 203 6.36 -12.38 -2.33
CA ASP A 203 6.39 -10.91 -2.23
C ASP A 203 4.99 -10.28 -2.01
N ASP A 204 4.94 -9.15 -1.27
CA ASP A 204 3.81 -8.43 -0.63
C ASP A 204 2.68 -7.92 -1.58
N ASN A 205 2.60 -8.50 -2.75
CA ASN A 205 2.47 -7.77 -3.98
C ASN A 205 1.58 -8.61 -4.91
N LEU A 206 1.82 -9.93 -4.95
CA LEU A 206 0.99 -10.91 -5.63
C LEU A 206 -0.33 -11.24 -4.89
N ILE A 207 -0.39 -10.96 -3.58
CA ILE A 207 -1.39 -11.59 -2.69
C ILE A 207 -2.69 -10.79 -2.57
N VAL A 208 -2.61 -9.47 -2.59
CA VAL A 208 -3.78 -8.58 -2.42
C VAL A 208 -4.89 -8.82 -3.46
N PRO A 209 -4.60 -9.13 -4.75
CA PRO A 209 -5.65 -9.37 -5.72
C PRO A 209 -6.18 -10.80 -5.82
N VAL A 210 -5.56 -11.78 -5.16
CA VAL A 210 -5.94 -13.20 -5.28
C VAL A 210 -6.84 -13.66 -4.13
N LEU A 211 -6.85 -12.92 -3.02
CA LEU A 211 -7.65 -13.24 -1.82
C LEU A 211 -8.83 -12.29 -1.58
N SER A 212 -9.06 -11.32 -2.47
CA SER A 212 -10.27 -10.49 -2.50
C SER A 212 -11.36 -11.13 -3.34
#